data_AF-A0A2E6QK45-F1
#
_entry.id   AF-A0A2E6QK45-F1
#
_cell.length_a   1.000
_cell.length_b   1.000
_cell.length_c   1.000
_cell.angle_alpha   90.00
_cell.angle_beta   90.00
_cell.angle_gamma   90.00
#
_symmetry.space_group_name_H-M   'P 1'
#
loop_
_entity.id
_entity.type
_entity.pdbx_description
1 polymer ?
#
loop_
_entity_poly.entity_id
_entity_poly.type
_entity_poly.pdbx_seq_one_letter_code
_entity_poly.pdbx_strand_id
1 'polypeptide(L)'
;MRRLALAVVLSLLALPAAAATVIEARIGDAPIRIVSDDGLRRVLVEGSAGRRLVDLAEGAVYVTVPDQPTRKVTMFGMPSPTGEVTDFSILQLGPGPRIAGYPTTRFRLMLGQTACTELYANLGLGMELSQVMAAFELLDRFNGLVQGPARPACERIPFRSYSRLGWSLMVKDTNGPTVNTVMIERDVKSGPGELAIPADAVDITDLLKDRVRNREGAE
;
A
#
# COMPACT_ATOMS: atom_id res chain seq x y z
N MET A 1 -61.26 10.89 -23.81
CA MET A 1 -59.91 11.00 -24.39
C MET A 1 -58.88 10.87 -23.29
N ARG A 2 -57.81 10.12 -23.57
CA ARG A 2 -56.68 9.73 -22.72
C ARG A 2 -56.08 10.87 -21.90
N ARG A 3 -55.87 10.62 -20.60
CA ARG A 3 -54.74 11.17 -19.82
C ARG A 3 -54.13 10.06 -18.97
N LEU A 4 -53.41 9.17 -19.64
CA LEU A 4 -52.39 8.31 -19.05
C LEU A 4 -51.03 8.99 -19.25
N ALA A 5 -50.10 8.71 -18.34
CA ALA A 5 -48.68 9.06 -18.35
C ALA A 5 -48.29 10.40 -17.70
N LEU A 6 -48.06 10.37 -16.38
CA LEU A 6 -46.85 11.00 -15.83
C LEU A 6 -46.02 9.89 -15.21
N ALA A 7 -45.16 9.32 -16.04
CA ALA A 7 -44.29 8.22 -15.72
C ALA A 7 -43.17 8.70 -14.78
N VAL A 8 -43.07 8.02 -13.63
CA VAL A 8 -41.85 7.42 -13.07
C VAL A 8 -40.59 7.62 -13.94
N VAL A 9 -39.87 8.73 -13.77
CA VAL A 9 -38.48 8.89 -14.26
C VAL A 9 -37.72 9.83 -13.32
N LEU A 10 -37.66 9.52 -12.02
CA LEU A 10 -36.81 10.25 -11.06
C LEU A 10 -35.89 9.31 -10.26
N SER A 11 -35.63 8.10 -10.76
CA SER A 11 -34.87 7.06 -10.05
C SER A 11 -33.51 6.71 -10.70
N LEU A 12 -33.05 7.46 -11.71
CA LEU A 12 -31.92 7.05 -12.57
C LEU A 12 -30.58 7.78 -12.35
N LEU A 13 -30.42 8.50 -11.24
CA LEU A 13 -29.11 9.10 -10.88
C LEU A 13 -28.62 8.66 -9.49
N ALA A 14 -28.90 7.42 -9.11
CA ALA A 14 -28.04 6.74 -8.16
C ALA A 14 -26.73 6.41 -8.89
N LEU A 15 -25.84 7.39 -8.98
CA LEU A 15 -24.44 7.12 -9.30
C LEU A 15 -24.00 6.00 -8.35
N PRO A 16 -23.37 4.91 -8.84
CA PRO A 16 -22.85 3.88 -7.97
C PRO A 16 -21.95 4.58 -6.96
N ALA A 17 -22.32 4.53 -5.69
CA ALA A 17 -21.42 4.96 -4.63
C ALA A 17 -20.16 4.12 -4.83
N ALA A 18 -19.02 4.79 -5.05
CA ALA A 18 -17.78 4.09 -5.31
C ALA A 18 -17.50 3.15 -4.13
N ALA A 19 -17.50 1.85 -4.44
CA ALA A 19 -17.29 0.79 -3.47
C ALA A 19 -15.80 0.77 -3.15
N ALA A 20 -15.45 1.23 -1.95
CA ALA A 20 -14.09 1.15 -1.44
C ALA A 20 -13.89 -0.16 -0.68
N THR A 21 -12.63 -0.55 -0.54
CA THR A 21 -12.17 -1.56 0.42
C THR A 21 -11.42 -0.84 1.54
N VAL A 22 -11.77 -1.13 2.79
CA VAL A 22 -11.08 -0.64 3.98
C VAL A 22 -10.36 -1.80 4.66
N ILE A 23 -9.07 -1.61 4.94
CA ILE A 23 -8.26 -2.53 5.72
C ILE A 23 -7.80 -1.80 6.97
N GLU A 24 -8.20 -2.32 8.13
CA GLU A 24 -7.69 -1.86 9.42
C GLU A 24 -6.58 -2.80 9.86
N ALA A 25 -5.44 -2.23 10.26
CA ALA A 25 -4.27 -2.96 10.72
C ALA A 25 -3.61 -2.23 11.91
N ARG A 26 -2.60 -2.86 12.50
CA ARG A 26 -1.75 -2.23 13.53
C ARG A 26 -0.28 -2.48 13.22
N ILE A 27 0.56 -1.48 13.46
CA ILE A 27 2.02 -1.60 13.53
C ILE A 27 2.45 -1.43 14.99
N GLY A 28 2.89 -2.52 15.62
CA GLY A 28 2.95 -2.58 17.08
C GLY A 28 1.57 -2.19 17.64
N ASP A 29 1.53 -1.12 18.43
CA ASP A 29 0.27 -0.58 18.95
C ASP A 29 -0.39 0.49 18.08
N ALA A 30 0.31 1.04 17.08
CA ALA A 30 -0.19 2.15 16.27
C ALA A 30 -1.21 1.64 15.24
N PRO A 31 -2.44 2.21 15.18
CA PRO A 31 -3.41 1.84 14.16
C PRO A 31 -2.96 2.33 12.79
N ILE A 32 -3.27 1.54 11.77
CA ILE A 32 -3.13 1.89 10.37
C ILE A 32 -4.43 1.58 9.66
N ARG A 33 -4.87 2.52 8.84
CA ARG A 33 -6.05 2.39 8.01
C ARG A 33 -5.66 2.52 6.55
N ILE A 34 -6.09 1.57 5.74
CA ILE A 34 -5.86 1.56 4.29
C ILE A 34 -7.22 1.62 3.61
N VAL A 35 -7.40 2.55 2.68
CA VAL A 35 -8.61 2.70 1.89
C VAL A 35 -8.25 2.59 0.43
N SER A 36 -8.87 1.66 -0.30
CA SER A 36 -8.69 1.48 -1.74
C SER A 36 -10.00 1.72 -2.45
N ASP A 37 -9.99 2.53 -3.50
CA ASP A 37 -11.15 2.72 -4.38
C ASP A 37 -10.76 2.35 -5.81
N ASP A 38 -11.40 1.28 -6.30
CA ASP A 38 -11.03 0.70 -7.58
C ASP A 38 -11.38 1.61 -8.76
N GLY A 39 -12.47 2.37 -8.65
CA GLY A 39 -12.92 3.30 -9.69
C GLY A 39 -12.00 4.51 -9.81
N LEU A 40 -11.48 5.00 -8.69
CA LEU A 40 -10.50 6.08 -8.67
C LEU A 40 -9.06 5.59 -8.93
N ARG A 41 -8.79 4.29 -8.77
CA ARG A 41 -7.45 3.70 -8.79
C ARG A 41 -6.52 4.36 -7.78
N ARG A 42 -7.04 4.58 -6.58
CA ARG A 42 -6.34 5.28 -5.49
C ARG A 42 -6.34 4.46 -4.22
N VAL A 43 -5.21 4.53 -3.51
CA VAL A 43 -5.03 3.88 -2.22
C VAL A 43 -4.51 4.90 -1.22
N LEU A 44 -5.27 5.14 -0.15
CA LEU A 44 -4.86 5.94 0.99
C LEU A 44 -4.35 5.00 2.09
N VAL A 45 -3.21 5.35 2.68
CA VAL A 45 -2.65 4.72 3.89
C VAL A 45 -2.52 5.80 4.94
N GLU A 46 -3.22 5.64 6.06
CA GLU A 46 -3.22 6.56 7.20
C GLU A 46 -2.66 5.86 8.43
N GLY A 47 -1.78 6.54 9.16
CA GLY A 47 -1.26 6.06 10.43
C GLY A 47 -0.65 7.20 11.24
N SER A 48 0.07 6.85 12.31
CA SER A 48 0.70 7.83 13.21
C SER A 48 1.74 8.73 12.51
N ALA A 49 2.38 8.25 11.45
CA ALA A 49 3.36 9.00 10.67
C ALA A 49 2.73 9.98 9.65
N GLY A 50 1.40 10.05 9.58
CA GLY A 50 0.66 10.87 8.63
C GLY A 50 -0.11 10.06 7.59
N ARG A 51 -0.39 10.70 6.45
CA ARG A 51 -1.23 10.16 5.38
C ARG A 51 -0.38 10.00 4.12
N ARG A 52 -0.57 8.88 3.41
CA ARG A 52 0.04 8.62 2.11
C ARG A 52 -1.05 8.24 1.13
N LEU A 53 -1.32 9.09 0.15
CA LEU A 53 -2.24 8.79 -0.94
C LEU A 53 -1.44 8.37 -2.16
N VAL A 54 -1.75 7.21 -2.72
CA VAL A 54 -1.16 6.68 -3.93
C VAL A 54 -2.18 6.80 -5.06
N ASP A 55 -1.83 7.54 -6.11
CA ASP A 55 -2.58 7.57 -7.36
C ASP A 55 -1.91 6.62 -8.35
N LEU A 56 -2.53 5.46 -8.58
CA LEU A 56 -1.98 4.42 -9.45
C LEU A 56 -2.13 4.76 -10.93
N ALA A 57 -3.03 5.68 -11.29
CA ALA A 57 -3.20 6.13 -12.67
C ALA A 57 -2.07 7.08 -13.06
N GLU A 58 -1.70 8.01 -12.17
CA GLU A 58 -0.56 8.93 -12.38
C GLU A 58 0.79 8.34 -11.94
N GLY A 59 0.79 7.20 -11.25
CA GLY A 59 2.01 6.66 -10.63
C GLY A 59 2.61 7.63 -9.61
N ALA A 60 1.76 8.32 -8.86
CA ALA A 60 2.16 9.39 -7.94
C ALA A 60 1.91 9.00 -6.48
N VAL A 61 2.81 9.45 -5.60
CA VAL A 61 2.69 9.33 -4.16
C VAL A 61 2.58 10.73 -3.56
N TYR A 62 1.51 10.95 -2.80
CA TYR A 62 1.28 12.16 -2.02
C TYR A 62 1.52 11.85 -0.56
N VAL A 63 2.40 12.60 0.09
CA VAL A 63 2.75 12.44 1.51
C VAL A 63 2.32 13.67 2.27
N THR A 64 1.47 13.46 3.27
CA THR A 64 1.01 14.51 4.18
C THR A 64 1.47 14.14 5.59
N VAL A 65 2.29 15.01 6.18
CA VAL A 65 2.75 14.92 7.57
C VAL A 65 2.14 16.10 8.32
N PRO A 66 1.75 15.97 9.60
CA PRO A 66 1.26 17.10 10.38
C PRO A 66 2.20 18.31 10.29
N ASP A 67 1.61 19.50 10.17
CA ASP A 67 2.30 20.79 10.11
C ASP A 67 3.30 20.96 8.95
N GLN A 68 3.20 20.14 7.90
CA GLN A 68 4.01 20.25 6.69
C GLN A 68 3.12 20.32 5.44
N PRO A 69 3.56 21.04 4.39
CA PRO A 69 2.85 21.02 3.12
C PRO A 69 2.84 19.59 2.55
N THR A 70 1.72 19.20 1.94
CA THR A 70 1.64 17.93 1.21
C THR A 70 2.69 17.91 0.11
N ARG A 71 3.42 16.81 -0.01
CA ARG A 71 4.44 16.61 -1.04
C ARG A 71 3.96 15.59 -2.05
N LYS A 72 4.06 15.89 -3.34
CA LYS A 72 3.83 14.97 -4.45
C LYS A 72 5.17 14.47 -5.00
N VAL A 73 5.25 13.18 -5.28
CA VAL A 73 6.33 12.56 -6.06
C VAL A 73 5.72 11.69 -7.15
N THR A 74 6.06 11.98 -8.40
CA THR A 74 5.74 11.11 -9.53
C THR A 74 6.82 10.05 -9.66
N MET A 75 6.42 8.78 -9.54
CA MET A 75 7.33 7.63 -9.52
C MET A 75 7.63 7.06 -10.91
N PHE A 76 6.81 7.39 -11.90
CA PHE A 76 7.11 7.05 -13.30
C PHE A 76 8.38 7.77 -13.77
N GLY A 77 9.28 7.02 -14.41
CA GLY A 77 10.58 7.53 -14.86
C GLY A 77 11.61 7.82 -13.76
N MET A 78 11.31 7.52 -12.49
CA MET A 78 12.33 7.51 -11.45
C MET A 78 13.35 6.38 -11.71
N PRO A 79 14.59 6.46 -11.20
CA PRO A 79 15.49 5.31 -11.17
C PRO A 79 14.95 4.21 -10.24
N SER A 80 15.53 3.01 -10.32
CA SER A 80 15.29 1.97 -9.32
C SER A 80 16.01 2.32 -8.02
N PRO A 81 15.48 1.94 -6.85
CA PRO A 81 16.22 2.07 -5.59
C PRO A 81 17.56 1.35 -5.67
N THR A 82 18.62 1.99 -5.17
CA THR A 82 19.93 1.36 -5.07
C THR A 82 19.97 0.35 -3.92
N GLY A 83 20.74 -0.71 -4.10
CA GLY A 83 20.93 -1.73 -3.07
C GLY A 83 19.72 -2.65 -2.84
N GLU A 84 18.80 -2.82 -3.79
CA GLU A 84 17.80 -3.89 -3.69
C GLU A 84 18.48 -5.26 -3.50
N VAL A 85 17.97 -6.04 -2.54
CA VAL A 85 18.46 -7.40 -2.27
C VAL A 85 17.74 -8.38 -3.18
N THR A 86 18.50 -9.08 -4.01
CA THR A 86 17.98 -10.06 -4.97
C THR A 86 18.20 -11.52 -4.56
N ASP A 87 19.21 -11.78 -3.74
CA ASP A 87 19.52 -13.13 -3.21
C ASP A 87 18.84 -13.36 -1.85
N PHE A 88 17.57 -13.73 -1.90
CA PHE A 88 16.78 -14.11 -0.74
C PHE A 88 16.02 -15.41 -1.03
N SER A 89 15.56 -16.10 0.02
CA SER A 89 14.68 -17.25 -0.13
C SER A 89 13.41 -17.10 0.70
N ILE A 90 12.35 -17.76 0.25
CA ILE A 90 11.06 -17.80 0.93
C ILE A 90 10.79 -19.27 1.26
N LEU A 91 10.76 -19.58 2.55
CA LEU A 91 10.46 -20.93 3.04
C LEU A 91 8.98 -21.00 3.42
N GLN A 92 8.23 -21.92 2.82
CA GLN A 92 6.87 -22.22 3.26
C GLN A 92 6.93 -23.17 4.46
N LEU A 93 6.40 -22.73 5.60
CA LEU A 93 6.44 -23.47 6.86
C LEU A 93 5.15 -24.28 7.12
N GLY A 94 4.11 -24.06 6.33
CA GLY A 94 2.83 -24.75 6.44
C GLY A 94 1.67 -23.83 6.81
N PRO A 95 0.54 -24.38 7.29
CA PRO A 95 -0.62 -23.58 7.68
C PRO A 95 -0.32 -22.62 8.84
N GLY A 96 -0.90 -21.43 8.78
CA GLY A 96 -0.91 -20.44 9.86
C GLY A 96 -2.27 -20.33 10.55
N PRO A 97 -2.39 -19.48 11.59
CA PRO A 97 -3.68 -19.20 12.22
C PRO A 97 -4.63 -18.46 11.27
N ARG A 98 -5.91 -18.42 11.63
CA ARG A 98 -6.83 -17.48 10.98
C ARG A 98 -6.58 -16.06 11.51
N ILE A 99 -6.49 -15.09 10.63
CA ILE A 99 -6.28 -13.67 10.96
C ILE A 99 -7.32 -12.85 10.21
N ALA A 100 -7.99 -11.94 10.92
CA ALA A 100 -9.13 -11.16 10.39
C ALA A 100 -10.21 -12.03 9.70
N GLY A 101 -10.39 -13.27 10.17
CA GLY A 101 -11.34 -14.23 9.59
C GLY A 101 -10.80 -15.07 8.42
N TYR A 102 -9.60 -14.80 7.89
CA TYR A 102 -9.04 -15.50 6.73
C TYR A 102 -8.03 -16.59 7.13
N PRO A 103 -8.01 -17.75 6.45
CA PRO A 103 -6.93 -18.73 6.64
C PRO A 103 -5.61 -18.17 6.13
N THR A 104 -4.49 -18.57 6.73
CA THR A 104 -3.16 -18.13 6.29
C THR A 104 -2.23 -19.30 6.06
N THR A 105 -1.22 -19.08 5.21
CA THR A 105 -0.03 -19.92 5.13
C THR A 105 1.13 -19.14 5.75
N ARG A 106 1.91 -19.82 6.60
CA ARG A 106 3.09 -19.26 7.24
C ARG A 106 4.29 -19.42 6.32
N PHE A 107 4.98 -18.32 6.08
CA PHE A 107 6.23 -18.26 5.34
C PHE A 107 7.32 -17.61 6.18
N ARG A 108 8.56 -17.89 5.86
CA ARG A 108 9.73 -17.19 6.41
C ARG A 108 10.58 -16.66 5.27
N LEU A 109 10.84 -15.35 5.32
CA LEU A 109 11.74 -14.67 4.41
C LEU A 109 13.15 -14.74 4.99
N MET A 110 14.09 -15.24 4.19
CA MET A 110 15.47 -15.48 4.59
C MET A 110 16.42 -14.69 3.68
N LEU A 111 17.44 -14.07 4.27
CA LEU A 111 18.59 -13.50 3.57
C LEU A 111 19.83 -14.31 3.94
N GLY A 112 20.28 -15.18 3.03
CA GLY A 112 21.24 -16.23 3.37
C GLY A 112 20.70 -17.12 4.50
N GLN A 113 21.42 -17.15 5.63
CA GLN A 113 21.03 -17.90 6.84
C GLN A 113 20.23 -17.05 7.85
N THR A 114 20.04 -15.76 7.59
CA THR A 114 19.36 -14.84 8.50
C THR A 114 17.86 -14.83 8.23
N ALA A 115 17.06 -15.11 9.24
CA ALA A 115 15.61 -14.93 9.17
C ALA A 115 15.26 -13.45 9.26
N CYS A 116 14.68 -12.90 8.19
CA CYS A 116 14.30 -11.50 8.12
C CYS A 116 12.92 -11.25 8.75
N THR A 117 11.92 -12.01 8.30
CA THR A 117 10.56 -11.87 8.81
C THR A 117 9.79 -13.17 8.60
N GLU A 118 8.76 -13.38 9.41
CA GLU A 118 7.70 -14.34 9.10
C GLU A 118 6.50 -13.60 8.51
N LEU A 119 5.87 -14.23 7.52
CA LEU A 119 4.69 -13.73 6.84
C LEU A 119 3.56 -14.72 7.02
N TYR A 120 2.38 -14.24 7.36
CA TYR A 120 1.15 -15.02 7.39
C TYR A 120 0.24 -14.49 6.31
N ALA A 121 0.32 -15.11 5.13
CA ALA A 121 -0.30 -14.58 3.92
C ALA A 121 -1.47 -15.45 3.45
N ASN A 122 -2.42 -14.81 2.77
CA ASN A 122 -3.50 -15.47 2.07
C ASN A 122 -3.42 -15.16 0.57
N LEU A 123 -3.18 -16.19 -0.25
CA LEU A 123 -3.04 -16.08 -1.70
C LEU A 123 -4.30 -15.51 -2.39
N GLY A 124 -5.49 -15.90 -1.92
CA GLY A 124 -6.77 -15.43 -2.50
C GLY A 124 -6.93 -13.92 -2.40
N LEU A 125 -6.52 -13.35 -1.25
CA LEU A 125 -6.54 -11.90 -1.03
C LEU A 125 -5.59 -11.13 -1.96
N GLY A 126 -4.57 -11.76 -2.54
CA GLY A 126 -3.65 -11.07 -3.46
C GLY A 126 -4.34 -10.53 -4.71
N MET A 127 -5.26 -11.31 -5.30
CA MET A 127 -6.03 -10.87 -6.46
C MET A 127 -7.09 -9.85 -6.07
N GLU A 128 -7.79 -10.10 -4.96
CA GLU A 128 -8.85 -9.23 -4.46
C GLU A 128 -8.34 -7.85 -4.03
N LEU A 129 -7.10 -7.78 -3.52
CA LEU A 129 -6.47 -6.54 -3.06
C LEU A 129 -5.40 -6.05 -4.04
N SER A 130 -5.49 -6.40 -5.31
CA SER A 130 -4.46 -6.11 -6.32
C SER A 130 -4.07 -4.62 -6.40
N GLN A 131 -5.02 -3.69 -6.24
CA GLN A 131 -4.71 -2.25 -6.19
C GLN A 131 -3.91 -1.87 -4.94
N VAL A 132 -4.27 -2.43 -3.77
CA VAL A 132 -3.49 -2.25 -2.54
C VAL A 132 -2.09 -2.82 -2.73
N MET A 133 -1.94 -4.01 -3.34
CA MET A 133 -0.63 -4.59 -3.63
C MET A 133 0.21 -3.66 -4.53
N ALA A 134 -0.38 -3.12 -5.59
CA ALA A 134 0.30 -2.19 -6.50
C ALA A 134 0.70 -0.88 -5.80
N ALA A 135 -0.15 -0.36 -4.91
CA ALA A 135 0.17 0.83 -4.13
C ALA A 135 1.32 0.59 -3.16
N PHE A 136 1.35 -0.56 -2.47
CA PHE A 136 2.44 -0.94 -1.58
C PHE A 136 3.76 -1.18 -2.34
N GLU A 137 3.72 -1.72 -3.55
CA GLU A 137 4.90 -1.80 -4.41
C GLU A 137 5.45 -0.40 -4.76
N LEU A 138 4.57 0.54 -5.10
CA LEU A 138 4.97 1.91 -5.39
C LEU A 138 5.54 2.62 -4.15
N LEU A 139 4.92 2.40 -2.98
CA LEU A 139 5.38 2.93 -1.70
C LEU A 139 6.72 2.33 -1.27
N ASP A 140 6.94 1.03 -1.46
CA ASP A 140 8.22 0.38 -1.17
C ASP A 140 9.34 0.98 -2.02
N ARG A 141 9.08 1.15 -3.32
CA ARG A 141 10.01 1.83 -4.23
C ARG A 141 10.28 3.27 -3.80
N PHE A 142 9.25 4.04 -3.47
CA PHE A 142 9.39 5.40 -2.95
C PHE A 142 10.26 5.44 -1.69
N ASN A 143 9.99 4.56 -0.72
CA ASN A 143 10.77 4.49 0.52
C ASN A 143 12.23 4.09 0.25
N GLY A 144 12.46 3.17 -0.70
CA GLY A 144 13.80 2.80 -1.16
C GLY A 144 14.60 3.98 -1.70
N LEU A 145 13.98 4.86 -2.51
CA LEU A 145 14.65 6.07 -3.01
C LEU A 145 14.95 7.10 -1.91
N VAL A 146 14.03 7.27 -0.96
CA VAL A 146 14.18 8.23 0.14
C VAL A 146 15.29 7.78 1.11
N GLN A 147 15.26 6.51 1.52
CA GLN A 147 16.15 5.97 2.55
C GLN A 147 17.49 5.48 1.99
N GLY A 148 17.52 4.96 0.76
CA GLY A 148 18.72 4.48 0.08
C GLY A 148 19.34 3.21 0.70
N PRO A 149 20.64 2.97 0.49
CA PRO A 149 21.32 1.74 0.93
C PRO A 149 21.53 1.66 2.44
N ALA A 150 21.29 2.74 3.18
CA ALA A 150 21.38 2.78 4.65
C ALA A 150 20.31 1.91 5.35
N ARG A 151 19.32 1.41 4.62
CA ARG A 151 18.31 0.48 5.16
C ARG A 151 18.96 -0.85 5.56
N PRO A 152 18.53 -1.47 6.68
CA PRO A 152 18.87 -2.84 7.01
C PRO A 152 18.61 -3.78 5.82
N ALA A 153 19.49 -4.77 5.61
CA ALA A 153 19.42 -5.61 4.41
C ALA A 153 18.07 -6.33 4.23
N CYS A 154 17.47 -6.80 5.32
CA CYS A 154 16.14 -7.42 5.31
C CYS A 154 15.03 -6.48 4.84
N GLU A 155 15.16 -5.17 5.07
CA GLU A 155 14.21 -4.17 4.59
C GLU A 155 14.40 -3.83 3.11
N ARG A 156 15.56 -4.18 2.53
CA ARG A 156 15.88 -3.94 1.10
C ARG A 156 15.38 -5.07 0.18
N ILE A 157 14.69 -6.08 0.72
CA ILE A 157 14.02 -7.09 -0.09
C ILE A 157 12.73 -6.45 -0.66
N PRO A 158 12.58 -6.33 -1.99
CA PRO A 158 11.45 -5.63 -2.59
C PRO A 158 10.11 -6.27 -2.22
N PHE A 159 9.09 -5.45 -1.93
CA PHE A 159 7.74 -5.94 -1.61
C PHE A 159 7.19 -6.88 -2.69
N ARG A 160 7.44 -6.56 -3.97
CA ARG A 160 7.03 -7.38 -5.13
C ARG A 160 7.52 -8.84 -5.07
N SER A 161 8.63 -9.09 -4.36
CA SER A 161 9.25 -10.41 -4.27
C SER A 161 8.44 -11.41 -3.45
N TYR A 162 7.73 -10.92 -2.42
CA TYR A 162 6.92 -11.75 -1.53
C TYR A 162 5.41 -11.44 -1.60
N SER A 163 5.01 -10.35 -2.25
CA SER A 163 3.61 -10.02 -2.53
C SER A 163 2.87 -11.10 -3.33
N ARG A 164 3.60 -11.87 -4.14
CA ARG A 164 3.07 -13.05 -4.87
C ARG A 164 2.47 -14.13 -3.97
N LEU A 165 2.76 -14.10 -2.67
CA LEU A 165 2.18 -14.99 -1.65
C LEU A 165 0.76 -14.54 -1.24
N GLY A 166 0.29 -13.42 -1.78
CA GLY A 166 -0.97 -12.77 -1.45
C GLY A 166 -0.80 -11.65 -0.43
N TRP A 167 -1.93 -11.20 0.15
CA TRP A 167 -1.89 -10.19 1.21
C TRP A 167 -1.36 -10.80 2.51
N SER A 168 -0.32 -10.19 3.06
CA SER A 168 0.22 -10.54 4.37
C SER A 168 -0.71 -10.00 5.46
N LEU A 169 -1.49 -10.88 6.05
CA LEU A 169 -2.40 -10.55 7.15
C LEU A 169 -1.64 -10.30 8.46
N MET A 170 -0.45 -10.88 8.62
CA MET A 170 0.47 -10.57 9.70
C MET A 170 1.91 -10.69 9.24
N VAL A 171 2.74 -9.78 9.71
CA VAL A 171 4.20 -9.76 9.51
C VAL A 171 4.85 -9.75 10.89
N LYS A 172 5.80 -10.65 11.13
CA LYS A 172 6.58 -10.71 12.39
C LYS A 172 8.06 -10.57 12.09
N ASP A 173 8.68 -9.52 12.62
CA ASP A 173 10.13 -9.41 12.70
C ASP A 173 10.67 -10.20 13.91
N THR A 174 11.98 -10.12 14.15
CA THR A 174 12.65 -10.80 15.27
C THR A 174 12.25 -10.26 16.65
N ASN A 175 11.60 -9.10 16.73
CA ASN A 175 11.18 -8.43 17.96
C ASN A 175 9.67 -8.55 18.23
N GLY A 176 8.87 -9.02 17.27
CA GLY A 176 7.43 -9.23 17.46
C GLY A 176 6.61 -9.02 16.18
N PRO A 177 5.27 -9.03 16.26
CA PRO A 177 4.42 -8.66 15.14
C PRO A 177 4.63 -7.19 14.78
N THR A 178 5.21 -6.96 13.61
CA THR A 178 5.44 -5.64 13.03
C THR A 178 4.18 -5.10 12.37
N VAL A 179 3.35 -5.97 11.78
CA VAL A 179 2.06 -5.61 11.19
C VAL A 179 1.03 -6.70 11.51
N ASN A 180 -0.18 -6.31 11.91
CA ASN A 180 -1.30 -7.24 12.09
C ASN A 180 -2.60 -6.64 11.53
N THR A 181 -3.17 -7.31 10.54
CA THR A 181 -4.49 -6.97 9.98
C THR A 181 -5.57 -7.32 10.98
N VAL A 182 -6.42 -6.36 11.29
CA VAL A 182 -7.54 -6.48 12.21
C VAL A 182 -8.82 -6.80 11.44
N MET A 183 -9.05 -6.10 10.33
CA MET A 183 -10.28 -6.19 9.55
C MET A 183 -10.03 -5.88 8.08
N ILE A 184 -10.80 -6.53 7.21
CA ILE A 184 -10.93 -6.19 5.79
C ILE A 184 -12.42 -6.08 5.52
N GLU A 185 -12.89 -4.88 5.19
CA GLU A 185 -14.28 -4.58 4.85
C GLU A 185 -14.34 -4.13 3.39
N ARG A 186 -15.32 -4.65 2.64
CA ARG A 186 -15.51 -4.36 1.21
C ARG A 186 -16.84 -3.66 1.00
N ASP A 187 -16.99 -3.06 -0.18
CA ASP A 187 -18.21 -2.39 -0.60
C ASP A 187 -18.62 -1.26 0.36
N VAL A 188 -17.62 -0.64 1.01
CA VAL A 188 -17.84 0.47 1.93
C VAL A 188 -17.87 1.78 1.17
N LYS A 189 -18.72 2.70 1.63
CA LYS A 189 -18.76 4.05 1.09
C LYS A 189 -17.56 4.84 1.64
N SER A 190 -16.69 5.30 0.75
CA SER A 190 -15.60 6.21 1.12
C SER A 190 -16.15 7.54 1.66
N GLY A 191 -15.42 8.15 2.59
CA GLY A 191 -15.74 9.46 3.14
C GLY A 191 -15.66 10.56 2.06
N PRO A 192 -16.46 11.64 2.17
CA PRO A 192 -16.36 12.76 1.23
C PRO A 192 -14.93 13.32 1.18
N GLY A 193 -14.32 13.31 -0.01
CA GLY A 193 -12.96 13.83 -0.22
C GLY A 193 -11.84 12.98 0.40
N GLU A 194 -12.13 11.80 0.96
CA GLU A 194 -11.15 10.94 1.62
C GLU A 194 -9.97 10.58 0.70
N LEU A 195 -10.28 10.28 -0.57
CA LEU A 195 -9.33 9.93 -1.63
C LEU A 195 -9.11 11.06 -2.65
N ALA A 196 -9.45 12.31 -2.29
CA ALA A 196 -9.20 13.46 -3.14
C ALA A 196 -7.70 13.77 -3.21
N ILE A 197 -7.23 14.13 -4.41
CA ILE A 197 -5.88 14.66 -4.59
C ILE A 197 -5.78 16.02 -3.88
N PRO A 198 -4.79 16.23 -3.00
CA PRO A 198 -4.58 17.53 -2.37
C PRO A 198 -4.19 18.58 -3.42
N ALA A 199 -4.98 19.65 -3.54
CA ALA A 199 -4.77 20.70 -4.54
C ALA A 199 -3.53 21.57 -4.25
N ASP A 200 -3.07 21.57 -3.01
CA ASP A 200 -1.91 22.33 -2.51
C ASP A 200 -0.62 21.47 -2.46
N ALA A 201 -0.64 20.28 -3.06
CA ALA A 201 0.53 19.41 -3.07
C ALA A 201 1.70 20.04 -3.83
N VAL A 202 2.83 20.18 -3.14
CA VAL A 202 4.09 20.65 -3.73
C VAL A 202 4.77 19.48 -4.42
N ASP A 203 4.96 19.57 -5.74
CA ASP A 203 5.70 18.56 -6.49
C ASP A 203 7.20 18.69 -6.20
N ILE A 204 7.79 17.62 -5.67
CA ILE A 204 9.22 17.53 -5.34
C ILE A 204 9.92 16.44 -6.14
N THR A 205 9.33 16.00 -7.25
CA THR A 205 9.84 14.88 -8.07
C THR A 205 11.27 15.12 -8.52
N ASP A 206 11.57 16.27 -9.12
CA ASP A 206 12.91 16.54 -9.65
C ASP A 206 13.94 16.74 -8.54
N LEU A 207 13.54 17.32 -7.41
CA LEU A 207 14.40 17.41 -6.22
C LEU A 207 14.77 16.02 -5.69
N LEU A 208 13.84 15.06 -5.69
CA LEU A 208 14.15 13.69 -5.31
C LEU A 208 15.06 13.00 -6.34
N LYS A 209 14.81 13.18 -7.64
CA LYS A 209 15.68 12.64 -8.71
C LYS A 209 17.11 13.14 -8.56
N ASP A 210 17.31 14.44 -8.33
CA ASP A 210 18.63 15.04 -8.14
C ASP A 210 19.34 14.44 -6.93
N ARG A 211 18.61 14.28 -5.83
CA ARG A 211 19.16 13.67 -4.61
C ARG A 211 19.60 12.23 -4.83
N VAL A 212 18.83 11.44 -5.57
CA VAL A 212 19.18 10.05 -5.87
C VAL A 212 20.42 9.99 -6.75
N ARG A 213 20.47 10.79 -7.83
CA ARG A 213 21.65 10.87 -8.72
C ARG A 213 22.93 11.27 -7.98
N ASN A 214 22.84 12.24 -7.08
CA ASN A 214 24.01 12.72 -6.32
C ASN A 214 24.52 11.70 -5.29
N ARG A 215 23.67 10.77 -4.83
CA ARG A 215 24.10 9.67 -3.96
C ARG A 215 24.87 8.60 -4.73
N GLU A 216 24.44 8.29 -5.95
CA GLU A 216 25.10 7.29 -6.81
C GLU A 216 26.49 7.74 -7.27
N GLY A 217 26.73 9.04 -7.42
CA GLY A 217 28.05 9.57 -7.79
C GLY A 217 29.08 9.65 -6.65
N ALA A 218 28.70 9.26 -5.42
CA ALA A 218 29.56 9.35 -4.23
C ALA A 218 30.06 7.99 -3.71
N GLU A 219 29.63 6.88 -4.33
CA GLU A 219 30.09 5.51 -4.08
C GLU A 219 31.15 5.08 -5.11
#